data_AF-A0A973SMA3-F1
#
_entry.id   AF-A0A973SMA3-F1
#
_cell.length_a   1.000
_cell.length_b   1.000
_cell.length_c   1.000
_cell.angle_alpha   90.00
_cell.angle_beta   90.00
_cell.angle_gamma   90.00
#
_symmetry.space_group_name_H-M   'P 1'
#
loop_
_entity.id
_entity.type
_entity.pdbx_description
1 polymer ?
#
loop_
_entity_poly.entity_id
_entity_poly.type
_entity_poly.pdbx_seq_one_letter_code
_entity_poly.pdbx_strand_id
1 'polypeptide(L)'
;SRIALFEQATDTRPAELKTQGVRPRVWFGERWITSVFDLFEENVSYYPALLPLCEEEDPRTELEQGRIPQLHELTLHNGTIYRWNRPVYAVVDGMPHLRVENRVLPAGPTVADIAANAAFYYGLMRVLPTAERPIWSQMSFRAAEDNLAAAARHGIDARLYWPGLGEVPAAELVLRRLLPMAREGLAAWGVSAPVADRLLGIIEGRCLTGRTGATWQVERVRAQGGDRHEALRAMTLEYIERMHTNEPVHTWDV
;
A
#
# COMPACT_ATOMS: atom_id res chain seq x y z
N SER A 1 12.64 6.33 1.01
CA SER A 1 11.46 5.51 0.70
C SER A 1 10.96 4.83 1.96
N ARG A 2 9.65 4.92 2.27
CA ARG A 2 9.05 4.26 3.47
C ARG A 2 9.18 2.74 3.42
N ILE A 3 9.02 2.15 2.24
CA ILE A 3 9.11 0.70 2.04
C ILE A 3 10.50 0.20 2.48
N ALA A 4 11.55 0.74 1.87
CA ALA A 4 12.93 0.37 2.20
C ALA A 4 13.30 0.67 3.66
N LEU A 5 12.88 1.83 4.20
CA LEU A 5 13.14 2.17 5.60
C LEU A 5 12.50 1.17 6.55
N PHE A 6 11.24 0.81 6.32
CA PHE A 6 10.50 -0.08 7.18
C PHE A 6 11.03 -1.51 7.10
N GLU A 7 11.33 -2.00 5.90
CA GLU A 7 11.99 -3.29 5.69
C GLU A 7 13.34 -3.37 6.40
N GLN A 8 14.17 -2.33 6.33
CA GLN A 8 15.48 -2.34 6.99
C GLN A 8 15.39 -2.20 8.51
N ALA A 9 14.52 -1.33 9.02
CA ALA A 9 14.41 -1.02 10.44
C ALA A 9 13.84 -2.18 11.28
N THR A 10 13.08 -3.07 10.64
CA THR A 10 12.38 -4.19 11.31
C THR A 10 13.01 -5.54 11.00
N ASP A 11 14.03 -5.57 10.14
CA ASP A 11 14.72 -6.79 9.78
C ASP A 11 15.78 -7.16 10.83
N THR A 12 15.35 -7.99 11.78
CA THR A 12 16.20 -8.51 12.86
C THR A 12 17.05 -9.72 12.44
N ARG A 13 17.01 -10.14 11.17
CA ARG A 13 17.77 -11.32 10.70
C ARG A 13 19.26 -10.98 10.63
N PRO A 14 20.17 -11.80 11.18
CA PRO A 14 21.60 -11.70 10.91
C PRO A 14 21.92 -12.01 9.43
N ALA A 15 23.09 -11.57 8.95
CA ALA A 15 23.47 -11.61 7.54
C ALA A 15 23.47 -13.03 6.95
N GLU A 16 23.82 -14.01 7.76
CA GLU A 16 23.82 -15.43 7.43
C GLU A 16 22.40 -15.91 7.08
N LEU A 17 21.41 -15.57 7.89
CA LEU A 17 20.01 -15.93 7.63
C LEU A 17 19.45 -15.21 6.40
N LYS A 18 19.87 -13.96 6.15
CA LYS A 18 19.52 -13.25 4.91
C LYS A 18 20.10 -13.98 3.69
N THR A 19 21.34 -14.43 3.78
CA THR A 19 22.05 -15.15 2.71
C THR A 19 21.42 -16.52 2.44
N GLN A 20 20.90 -17.17 3.47
CA GLN A 20 20.16 -18.44 3.38
C GLN A 20 18.72 -18.28 2.86
N GLY A 21 18.27 -17.05 2.58
CA GLY A 21 16.92 -16.80 2.06
C GLY A 21 15.81 -16.95 3.09
N VAL A 22 16.13 -16.94 4.40
CA VAL A 22 15.11 -16.94 5.46
C VAL A 22 14.20 -15.74 5.27
N ARG A 23 12.88 -15.91 5.32
CA ARG A 23 11.92 -14.85 4.99
C ARG A 23 11.98 -13.68 5.99
N PRO A 24 11.92 -12.40 5.53
CA PRO A 24 11.79 -11.27 6.44
C PRO A 24 10.37 -11.22 7.01
N ARG A 25 10.21 -10.64 8.20
CA ARG A 25 8.87 -10.35 8.75
C ARG A 25 8.13 -9.26 7.99
N VAL A 26 8.86 -8.41 7.27
CA VAL A 26 8.33 -7.32 6.45
C VAL A 26 8.70 -7.58 5.01
N TRP A 27 7.72 -7.87 4.17
CA TRP A 27 7.98 -8.27 2.78
C TRP A 27 6.76 -8.16 1.87
N PHE A 28 7.02 -8.21 0.57
CA PHE A 28 6.02 -8.19 -0.49
C PHE A 28 5.37 -9.56 -0.73
N GLY A 29 6.12 -10.65 -0.53
CA GLY A 29 5.75 -12.02 -0.84
C GLY A 29 6.68 -12.62 -1.89
N GLU A 30 6.41 -13.85 -2.35
CA GLU A 30 7.22 -14.56 -3.34
C GLU A 30 6.42 -15.08 -4.54
N ARG A 31 5.08 -15.05 -4.48
CA ARG A 31 4.18 -15.59 -5.50
C ARG A 31 2.77 -15.03 -5.38
N TRP A 32 1.99 -15.17 -6.43
CA TRP A 32 0.54 -15.04 -6.35
C TRP A 32 -0.04 -16.21 -5.53
N ILE A 33 -0.94 -15.89 -4.60
CA ILE A 33 -1.64 -16.89 -3.80
C ILE A 33 -2.92 -17.35 -4.52
N THR A 34 -3.32 -18.59 -4.28
CA THR A 34 -4.60 -19.12 -4.76
C THR A 34 -5.66 -19.13 -3.66
N SER A 35 -5.23 -19.09 -2.40
CA SER A 35 -6.09 -19.03 -1.22
C SER A 35 -5.49 -18.12 -0.15
N VAL A 36 -6.34 -17.55 0.69
CA VAL A 36 -5.90 -16.84 1.89
C VAL A 36 -5.24 -17.76 2.91
N PHE A 37 -5.58 -19.05 2.89
CA PHE A 37 -4.99 -20.05 3.77
C PHE A 37 -3.48 -20.15 3.57
N ASP A 38 -3.00 -20.02 2.33
CA ASP A 38 -1.58 -19.94 2.00
C ASP A 38 -0.83 -18.96 2.92
N LEU A 39 -1.41 -17.77 3.16
CA LEU A 39 -0.76 -16.73 3.96
C LEU A 39 -0.76 -17.05 5.46
N PHE A 40 -1.80 -17.72 5.97
CA PHE A 40 -1.87 -18.14 7.36
C PHE A 40 -1.00 -19.36 7.63
N GLU A 41 -0.94 -20.33 6.72
CA GLU A 41 -0.01 -21.46 6.78
C GLU A 41 1.43 -20.96 6.76
N GLU A 42 1.75 -20.03 5.87
CA GLU A 42 3.07 -19.40 5.85
C GLU A 42 3.42 -18.72 7.17
N ASN A 43 2.45 -18.07 7.83
CA ASN A 43 2.67 -17.46 9.14
C ASN A 43 3.14 -18.50 10.17
N VAL A 44 2.43 -19.63 10.25
CA VAL A 44 2.70 -20.67 11.24
C VAL A 44 3.97 -21.46 10.91
N SER A 45 4.23 -21.72 9.62
CA SER A 45 5.38 -22.52 9.20
C SER A 45 6.70 -21.77 9.28
N TYR A 46 6.73 -20.46 8.98
CA TYR A 46 7.98 -19.74 8.75
C TYR A 46 8.31 -18.68 9.79
N TYR A 47 7.35 -18.28 10.62
CA TYR A 47 7.55 -17.20 11.59
C TYR A 47 7.29 -17.68 13.01
N PRO A 48 8.28 -17.61 13.91
CA PRO A 48 8.04 -17.92 15.32
C PRO A 48 7.10 -16.87 15.94
N ALA A 49 6.33 -17.24 16.95
CA ALA A 49 5.50 -16.29 17.69
C ALA A 49 6.41 -15.31 18.47
N LEU A 50 6.23 -13.99 18.28
CA LEU A 50 6.95 -12.98 19.07
C LEU A 50 6.30 -12.75 20.43
N LEU A 51 4.98 -12.87 20.49
CA LEU A 51 4.15 -12.70 21.67
C LEU A 51 3.35 -13.99 21.86
N PRO A 52 3.91 -15.02 22.54
CA PRO A 52 3.26 -16.30 22.75
C PRO A 52 2.23 -16.21 23.88
N LEU A 53 1.27 -15.29 23.74
CA LEU A 53 0.14 -15.16 24.64
C LEU A 53 -0.96 -16.10 24.14
N CYS A 54 -1.44 -16.95 25.04
CA CYS A 54 -2.56 -17.85 24.77
C CYS A 54 -3.74 -17.44 25.63
N GLU A 55 -4.92 -17.40 25.03
CA GLU A 55 -6.19 -17.19 25.73
C GLU A 55 -6.79 -18.53 26.18
N GLU A 56 -7.80 -18.48 27.04
CA GLU A 56 -8.47 -19.70 27.54
C GLU A 56 -9.39 -20.37 26.49
N GLU A 57 -9.80 -19.65 25.45
CA GLU A 57 -10.64 -20.18 24.37
C GLU A 57 -9.95 -21.35 23.66
N ASP A 58 -10.63 -22.50 23.58
CA ASP A 58 -10.23 -23.58 22.67
C ASP A 58 -11.05 -23.50 21.36
N PRO A 59 -10.41 -23.13 20.23
CA PRO A 59 -11.11 -22.98 18.97
C PRO A 59 -11.82 -24.24 18.46
N ARG A 60 -11.34 -25.43 18.83
CA ARG A 60 -11.99 -26.69 18.43
C ARG A 60 -13.29 -26.89 19.18
N THR A 61 -13.27 -26.66 20.49
CA THR A 61 -14.45 -26.72 21.35
C THR A 61 -15.50 -25.69 20.90
N GLU A 62 -15.11 -24.46 20.55
CA GLU A 62 -16.02 -23.45 20.01
C GLU A 62 -16.72 -23.93 18.73
N LEU A 63 -15.96 -24.47 17.78
CA LEU A 63 -16.49 -25.01 16.52
C LEU A 63 -17.42 -26.22 16.74
N GLU A 64 -17.05 -27.15 17.62
CA GLU A 64 -17.88 -28.32 17.96
C GLU A 64 -19.22 -27.92 18.58
N GLN A 65 -19.25 -26.80 19.30
CA GLN A 65 -20.46 -26.24 19.90
C GLN A 65 -21.21 -25.30 18.97
N GLY A 66 -20.83 -25.23 17.69
CA GLY A 66 -21.47 -24.40 16.67
C GLY A 66 -21.25 -22.89 16.84
N ARG A 67 -20.26 -22.49 17.64
CA ARG A 67 -19.83 -21.11 17.82
C ARG A 67 -18.66 -20.76 16.91
N ILE A 68 -18.38 -19.47 16.80
CA ILE A 68 -17.32 -18.93 15.95
C ILE A 68 -16.13 -18.58 16.85
N PRO A 69 -14.98 -19.26 16.70
CA PRO A 69 -13.81 -18.99 17.53
C PRO A 69 -13.21 -17.62 17.21
N GLN A 70 -12.68 -16.92 18.21
CA GLN A 70 -11.98 -15.65 18.03
C GLN A 70 -10.59 -15.82 17.40
N LEU A 71 -9.96 -16.98 17.59
CA LEU A 71 -8.62 -17.29 17.09
C LEU A 71 -7.57 -16.26 17.55
N HIS A 72 -7.52 -15.98 18.86
CA HIS A 72 -6.68 -14.92 19.43
C HIS A 72 -5.20 -15.06 19.06
N GLU A 73 -4.64 -16.26 19.20
CA GLU A 73 -3.23 -16.56 18.92
C GLU A 73 -2.91 -16.34 17.44
N LEU A 74 -3.80 -16.78 16.55
CA LEU A 74 -3.64 -16.60 15.10
C LEU A 74 -3.66 -15.11 14.73
N THR A 75 -4.61 -14.35 15.29
CA THR A 75 -4.76 -12.93 14.98
C THR A 75 -3.61 -12.10 15.57
N LEU A 76 -3.17 -12.40 16.80
CA LEU A 76 -1.99 -11.81 17.41
C LEU A 76 -0.73 -12.12 16.60
N HIS A 77 -0.50 -13.39 16.24
CA HIS A 77 0.66 -13.81 15.44
C HIS A 77 0.68 -13.12 14.07
N ASN A 78 -0.44 -13.13 13.34
CA ASN A 78 -0.60 -12.41 12.08
C ASN A 78 -0.38 -10.90 12.23
N GLY A 79 -0.73 -10.34 13.40
CA GLY A 79 -0.47 -8.97 13.81
C GLY A 79 1.02 -8.60 13.79
N THR A 80 1.90 -9.56 14.12
CA THR A 80 3.36 -9.39 14.19
C THR A 80 4.12 -9.61 12.88
N ILE A 81 3.41 -9.97 11.81
CA ILE A 81 3.98 -10.18 10.47
C ILE A 81 3.44 -9.09 9.55
N TYR A 82 4.34 -8.36 8.89
CA TYR A 82 3.99 -7.18 8.12
C TYR A 82 4.04 -7.48 6.62
N ARG A 83 2.88 -7.79 6.04
CA ARG A 83 2.70 -7.84 4.59
C ARG A 83 2.16 -6.50 4.09
N TRP A 84 2.57 -6.05 2.91
CA TRP A 84 2.05 -4.81 2.33
C TRP A 84 0.54 -4.87 2.04
N ASN A 85 0.03 -6.06 1.73
CA ASN A 85 -1.39 -6.40 1.76
C ASN A 85 -1.58 -7.56 2.74
N ARG A 86 -2.29 -7.34 3.86
CA ARG A 86 -2.40 -8.34 4.92
C ARG A 86 -3.83 -8.85 5.06
N PRO A 87 -4.10 -10.16 4.93
CA PRO A 87 -5.39 -10.71 5.29
C PRO A 87 -5.55 -10.65 6.81
N VAL A 88 -6.74 -10.27 7.27
CA VAL A 88 -7.07 -10.24 8.70
C VAL A 88 -8.41 -10.92 8.92
N TYR A 89 -8.34 -12.00 9.69
CA TYR A 89 -9.50 -12.62 10.32
C TYR A 89 -9.90 -11.81 11.56
N ALA A 90 -11.20 -11.66 11.78
CA ALA A 90 -11.75 -11.28 13.07
C ALA A 90 -13.23 -11.70 13.14
N VAL A 91 -13.82 -11.57 14.33
CA VAL A 91 -15.25 -11.74 14.55
C VAL A 91 -15.82 -10.38 14.95
N VAL A 92 -16.79 -9.87 14.18
CA VAL A 92 -17.47 -8.58 14.46
C VAL A 92 -18.95 -8.84 14.49
N ASP A 93 -19.61 -8.36 15.54
CA ASP A 93 -21.06 -8.56 15.77
C ASP A 93 -21.49 -10.02 15.64
N GLY A 94 -20.65 -10.94 16.14
CA GLY A 94 -20.89 -12.38 16.10
C GLY A 94 -20.72 -13.04 14.73
N MET A 95 -20.20 -12.32 13.72
CA MET A 95 -19.97 -12.83 12.38
C MET A 95 -18.46 -12.92 12.07
N PRO A 96 -17.97 -14.05 11.52
CA PRO A 96 -16.59 -14.14 11.10
C PRO A 96 -16.40 -13.33 9.82
N HIS A 97 -15.40 -12.46 9.78
CA HIS A 97 -15.06 -11.71 8.59
C HIS A 97 -13.58 -11.84 8.25
N LEU A 98 -13.32 -11.80 6.94
CA LEU A 98 -11.99 -11.72 6.38
C LEU A 98 -11.89 -10.42 5.59
N ARG A 99 -10.90 -9.61 5.92
CA ARG A 99 -10.60 -8.36 5.20
C ARG A 99 -9.15 -8.32 4.75
N VAL A 100 -8.85 -7.44 3.80
CA VAL A 100 -7.47 -7.13 3.41
C VAL A 100 -7.12 -5.74 3.94
N GLU A 101 -6.10 -5.65 4.76
CA GLU A 101 -5.49 -4.39 5.17
C GLU A 101 -4.47 -3.96 4.12
N ASN A 102 -4.77 -2.88 3.38
CA ASN A 102 -3.82 -2.21 2.51
C ASN A 102 -2.88 -1.33 3.34
N ARG A 103 -1.58 -1.65 3.32
CA ARG A 103 -0.56 -0.98 4.15
C ARG A 103 0.47 -0.20 3.30
N VAL A 104 0.26 -0.10 1.99
CA VAL A 104 1.19 0.57 1.07
C VAL A 104 1.06 2.09 1.08
N LEU A 105 -0.16 2.61 1.27
CA LEU A 105 -0.43 4.05 1.20
C LEU A 105 0.23 4.81 2.37
N PRO A 106 1.11 5.80 2.10
CA PRO A 106 1.63 6.68 3.14
C PRO A 106 0.60 7.75 3.51
N ALA A 107 0.86 8.47 4.61
CA ALA A 107 0.20 9.75 4.84
C ALA A 107 0.48 10.71 3.67
N GLY A 108 -0.55 11.46 3.24
CA GLY A 108 -0.44 12.44 2.17
C GLY A 108 -0.14 13.85 2.69
N PRO A 109 0.20 14.80 1.79
CA PRO A 109 0.44 16.21 2.15
C PRO A 109 -0.77 16.95 2.68
N THR A 110 -1.97 16.56 2.26
CA THR A 110 -3.24 17.16 2.67
C THR A 110 -4.33 16.09 2.83
N VAL A 111 -5.45 16.45 3.45
CA VAL A 111 -6.64 15.58 3.49
C VAL A 111 -7.17 15.34 2.07
N ALA A 112 -7.11 16.35 1.20
CA ALA A 112 -7.47 16.22 -0.21
C ALA A 112 -6.61 15.18 -0.95
N ASP A 113 -5.28 15.20 -0.75
CA ASP A 113 -4.35 14.22 -1.32
C ASP A 113 -4.61 12.79 -0.79
N ILE A 114 -4.92 12.66 0.50
CA ILE A 114 -5.25 11.37 1.12
C ILE A 114 -6.55 10.81 0.54
N ALA A 115 -7.59 11.65 0.44
CA ALA A 115 -8.87 11.28 -0.16
C ALA A 115 -8.72 10.92 -1.65
N ALA A 116 -7.87 11.64 -2.39
CA ALA A 116 -7.56 11.34 -3.78
C ALA A 116 -6.89 9.96 -3.93
N ASN A 117 -5.90 9.64 -3.08
CA ASN A 117 -5.25 8.33 -3.07
C ASN A 117 -6.26 7.21 -2.80
N ALA A 118 -7.16 7.41 -1.83
CA ALA A 118 -8.21 6.46 -1.50
C ALA A 118 -9.19 6.25 -2.67
N ALA A 119 -9.69 7.33 -3.28
CA ALA A 119 -10.59 7.26 -4.42
C ALA A 119 -9.96 6.54 -5.62
N PHE A 120 -8.70 6.85 -5.93
CA PHE A 120 -7.95 6.17 -6.99
C PHE A 120 -7.81 4.67 -6.71
N TYR A 121 -7.38 4.30 -5.50
CA TYR A 121 -7.21 2.91 -5.11
C TYR A 121 -8.53 2.13 -5.13
N TYR A 122 -9.59 2.64 -4.50
CA TYR A 122 -10.88 1.94 -4.42
C TYR A 122 -11.60 1.87 -5.77
N GLY A 123 -11.42 2.88 -6.62
CA GLY A 123 -11.86 2.83 -8.01
C GLY A 123 -11.19 1.67 -8.75
N LEU A 124 -9.86 1.56 -8.68
CA LEU A 124 -9.14 0.45 -9.31
C LEU A 124 -9.54 -0.92 -8.73
N MET A 125 -9.71 -1.02 -7.42
CA MET A 125 -10.12 -2.27 -6.75
C MET A 125 -11.54 -2.71 -7.11
N ARG A 126 -12.37 -1.84 -7.69
CA ARG A 126 -13.68 -2.22 -8.19
C ARG A 126 -13.63 -2.91 -9.55
N VAL A 127 -12.61 -2.61 -10.36
CA VAL A 127 -12.52 -3.02 -11.76
C VAL A 127 -11.51 -4.14 -11.94
N LEU A 128 -10.31 -3.99 -11.38
CA LEU A 128 -9.19 -4.90 -11.64
C LEU A 128 -9.44 -6.34 -11.17
N PRO A 129 -10.02 -6.61 -9.99
CA PRO A 129 -10.23 -7.98 -9.53
C PRO A 129 -11.30 -8.73 -10.32
N THR A 130 -12.23 -8.01 -10.97
CA THR A 130 -13.37 -8.59 -11.71
C THR A 130 -13.17 -8.55 -13.23
N ALA A 131 -12.00 -8.11 -13.71
CA ALA A 131 -11.69 -8.13 -15.12
C ALA A 131 -11.68 -9.58 -15.65
N GLU A 132 -12.20 -9.78 -16.87
CA GLU A 132 -12.24 -11.10 -17.53
C GLU A 132 -10.88 -11.80 -17.54
N ARG A 133 -9.82 -11.01 -17.76
CA ARG A 133 -8.43 -11.41 -17.54
C ARG A 133 -7.86 -10.56 -16.41
N PRO A 134 -7.76 -11.09 -15.18
CA PRO A 134 -7.17 -10.35 -14.07
C PRO A 134 -5.67 -10.06 -14.27
N ILE A 135 -5.12 -9.12 -13.50
CA ILE A 135 -3.70 -8.75 -13.64
C ILE A 135 -2.77 -9.92 -13.30
N TRP A 136 -3.08 -10.67 -12.24
CA TRP A 136 -2.21 -11.77 -11.77
C TRP A 136 -2.14 -12.95 -12.76
N SER A 137 -3.05 -13.05 -13.74
CA SER A 137 -2.96 -14.05 -14.81
C SER A 137 -2.16 -13.56 -16.03
N GLN A 138 -1.78 -12.29 -16.05
CA GLN A 138 -1.08 -11.64 -17.17
C GLN A 138 0.27 -11.04 -16.79
N MET A 139 0.53 -10.87 -15.49
CA MET A 139 1.76 -10.34 -14.93
C MET A 139 2.37 -11.38 -14.00
N SER A 140 3.66 -11.69 -14.18
CA SER A 140 4.38 -12.53 -13.23
C SER A 140 4.49 -11.82 -11.88
N PHE A 141 4.55 -12.59 -10.79
CA PHE A 141 4.73 -12.00 -9.46
C PHE A 141 6.01 -11.16 -9.38
N ARG A 142 7.10 -11.65 -10.00
CA ARG A 142 8.37 -10.94 -10.11
C ARG A 142 8.22 -9.58 -10.81
N ALA A 143 7.45 -9.48 -11.89
CA ALA A 143 7.22 -8.18 -12.53
C ALA A 143 6.44 -7.21 -11.62
N ALA A 144 5.53 -7.71 -10.78
CA ALA A 144 4.85 -6.88 -9.79
C ALA A 144 5.80 -6.42 -8.67
N GLU A 145 6.72 -7.28 -8.24
CA GLU A 145 7.77 -6.96 -7.28
C GLU A 145 8.75 -5.91 -7.83
N ASP A 146 9.23 -6.11 -9.06
CA ASP A 146 10.11 -5.17 -9.77
C ASP A 146 9.43 -3.80 -9.92
N ASN A 147 8.13 -3.78 -10.24
CA ASN A 147 7.33 -2.55 -10.28
C ASN A 147 7.29 -1.83 -8.92
N LEU A 148 7.05 -2.57 -7.83
CA LEU A 148 7.03 -1.99 -6.49
C LEU A 148 8.39 -1.38 -6.14
N ALA A 149 9.48 -2.09 -6.41
CA ALA A 149 10.84 -1.62 -6.16
C ALA A 149 11.17 -0.38 -6.99
N ALA A 150 10.82 -0.38 -8.29
CA ALA A 150 11.00 0.76 -9.18
C ALA A 150 10.22 1.99 -8.68
N ALA A 151 8.94 1.83 -8.34
CA ALA A 151 8.11 2.90 -7.79
C ALA A 151 8.66 3.41 -6.44
N ALA A 152 9.10 2.52 -5.56
CA ALA A 152 9.67 2.88 -4.27
C ALA A 152 10.98 3.69 -4.39
N ARG A 153 11.75 3.47 -5.45
CA ARG A 153 13.05 4.11 -5.70
C ARG A 153 12.92 5.41 -6.50
N HIS A 154 12.11 5.40 -7.55
CA HIS A 154 12.03 6.48 -8.53
C HIS A 154 10.75 7.31 -8.43
N GLY A 155 9.78 6.89 -7.61
CA GLY A 155 8.53 7.64 -7.41
C GLY A 155 7.75 7.78 -8.72
N ILE A 156 7.30 9.01 -9.02
CA ILE A 156 6.50 9.32 -10.21
C ILE A 156 7.28 9.15 -11.52
N ASP A 157 8.62 9.20 -11.46
CA ASP A 157 9.52 9.02 -12.60
C ASP A 157 9.83 7.55 -12.90
N ALA A 158 9.26 6.61 -12.14
CA ALA A 158 9.46 5.19 -12.36
C ALA A 158 8.95 4.75 -13.73
N ARG A 159 9.62 3.75 -14.31
CA ARG A 159 9.09 2.96 -15.43
C ARG A 159 8.54 1.66 -14.86
N LEU A 160 7.31 1.31 -15.25
CA LEU A 160 6.58 0.16 -14.72
C LEU A 160 6.14 -0.73 -15.89
N TYR A 161 6.26 -2.04 -15.70
CA TYR A 161 5.68 -3.02 -16.59
C TYR A 161 4.16 -3.08 -16.43
N TRP A 162 3.43 -3.06 -17.54
CA TRP A 162 1.99 -3.32 -17.57
C TRP A 162 1.61 -4.30 -18.70
N PRO A 163 0.72 -5.28 -18.45
CA PRO A 163 0.29 -6.23 -19.47
C PRO A 163 -0.27 -5.55 -20.72
N GLY A 164 0.25 -5.94 -21.89
CA GLY A 164 -0.13 -5.37 -23.20
C GLY A 164 0.53 -4.04 -23.55
N LEU A 165 1.22 -3.37 -22.60
CA LEU A 165 1.94 -2.12 -22.84
C LEU A 165 3.46 -2.26 -22.69
N GLY A 166 3.93 -3.30 -21.99
CA GLY A 166 5.34 -3.44 -21.66
C GLY A 166 5.77 -2.41 -20.61
N GLU A 167 7.01 -1.96 -20.65
CA GLU A 167 7.52 -0.93 -19.74
C GLU A 167 7.13 0.49 -20.19
N VAL A 168 6.40 1.19 -19.33
CA VAL A 168 5.90 2.55 -19.58
C VAL A 168 6.17 3.47 -18.38
N PRO A 169 6.31 4.79 -18.59
CA PRO A 169 6.39 5.74 -17.48
C PRO A 169 5.17 5.65 -16.56
N ALA A 170 5.38 5.71 -15.24
CA ALA A 170 4.31 5.58 -14.25
C ALA A 170 3.22 6.64 -14.44
N ALA A 171 3.61 7.90 -14.68
CA ALA A 171 2.67 8.97 -14.97
C ALA A 171 1.81 8.68 -16.21
N GLU A 172 2.42 8.17 -17.29
CA GLU A 172 1.69 7.83 -18.51
C GLU A 172 0.72 6.66 -18.29
N LEU A 173 1.16 5.61 -17.57
CA LEU A 173 0.31 4.48 -17.19
C LEU A 173 -0.90 4.96 -16.37
N VAL A 174 -0.67 5.84 -15.40
CA VAL A 174 -1.73 6.39 -14.56
C VAL A 174 -2.72 7.19 -15.41
N LEU A 175 -2.23 8.15 -16.20
CA LEU A 175 -3.07 9.05 -17.00
C LEU A 175 -3.90 8.30 -18.04
N ARG A 176 -3.27 7.40 -18.82
CA ARG A 176 -3.91 6.78 -19.99
C ARG A 176 -4.68 5.51 -19.69
N ARG A 177 -4.34 4.80 -18.61
CA ARG A 177 -4.93 3.48 -18.31
C ARG A 177 -5.64 3.44 -16.96
N LEU A 178 -4.97 3.84 -15.89
CA LEU A 178 -5.48 3.62 -14.55
C LEU A 178 -6.54 4.64 -14.13
N LEU A 179 -6.42 5.92 -14.51
CA LEU A 179 -7.43 6.94 -14.20
C LEU A 179 -8.79 6.64 -14.83
N PRO A 180 -8.89 6.27 -16.12
CA PRO A 180 -10.16 5.82 -16.70
C PRO A 180 -10.78 4.65 -15.95
N MET A 181 -9.98 3.64 -15.57
CA MET A 181 -10.45 2.48 -14.78
C MET A 181 -10.91 2.89 -13.38
N ALA A 182 -10.17 3.77 -12.70
CA ALA A 182 -10.53 4.24 -11.37
C ALA A 182 -11.87 4.99 -11.42
N ARG A 183 -12.09 5.82 -12.44
CA ARG A 183 -13.34 6.53 -12.68
C ARG A 183 -14.51 5.58 -12.89
N GLU A 184 -14.35 4.56 -13.74
CA GLU A 184 -15.35 3.51 -13.95
C GLU A 184 -15.69 2.80 -12.64
N GLY A 185 -14.67 2.44 -11.86
CA GLY A 185 -14.85 1.78 -10.58
C GLY A 185 -15.57 2.63 -9.54
N LEU A 186 -15.25 3.92 -9.46
CA LEU A 186 -15.95 4.86 -8.58
C LEU A 186 -17.41 5.03 -9.00
N ALA A 187 -17.70 5.09 -10.29
CA ALA A 187 -19.07 5.12 -10.79
C ALA A 187 -19.83 3.82 -10.44
N ALA A 188 -19.19 2.66 -10.55
CA ALA A 188 -19.74 1.37 -10.16
C ALA A 188 -19.93 1.20 -8.63
N TRP A 189 -19.30 2.07 -7.82
CA TRP A 189 -19.58 2.21 -6.39
C TRP A 189 -20.70 3.22 -6.08
N GLY A 190 -21.22 3.94 -7.08
CA GLY A 190 -22.23 4.98 -6.90
C GLY A 190 -21.66 6.33 -6.42
N VAL A 191 -20.35 6.55 -6.55
CA VAL A 191 -19.73 7.84 -6.23
C VAL A 191 -20.16 8.88 -7.26
N SER A 192 -20.64 10.03 -6.80
CA SER A 192 -21.08 11.11 -7.71
C SER A 192 -19.94 11.59 -8.61
N ALA A 193 -20.26 11.88 -9.89
CA ALA A 193 -19.28 12.32 -10.88
C ALA A 193 -18.47 13.56 -10.41
N PRO A 194 -19.08 14.63 -9.85
CA PRO A 194 -18.30 15.79 -9.40
C PRO A 194 -17.27 15.46 -8.30
N VAL A 195 -17.59 14.51 -7.41
CA VAL A 195 -16.65 14.07 -6.37
C VAL A 195 -15.52 13.25 -6.98
N ALA A 196 -15.84 12.33 -7.89
CA ALA A 196 -14.84 11.53 -8.60
C ALA A 196 -13.92 12.43 -9.44
N ASP A 197 -14.47 13.38 -10.18
CA ASP A 197 -13.73 14.37 -10.99
C ASP A 197 -12.73 15.16 -10.14
N ARG A 198 -13.20 15.72 -9.02
CA ARG A 198 -12.34 16.49 -8.12
C ARG A 198 -11.19 15.65 -7.57
N LEU A 199 -11.47 14.43 -7.08
CA LEU A 199 -10.47 13.59 -6.44
C LEU A 199 -9.49 12.97 -7.44
N LEU A 200 -9.97 12.51 -8.58
CA LEU A 200 -9.11 11.96 -9.63
C LEU A 200 -8.32 13.06 -10.36
N GLY A 201 -8.85 14.28 -10.47
CA GLY A 201 -8.14 15.45 -10.98
C GLY A 201 -6.89 15.80 -10.17
N ILE A 202 -6.88 15.49 -8.86
CA ILE A 202 -5.65 15.64 -8.04
C ILE A 202 -4.58 14.66 -8.48
N ILE A 203 -4.95 13.39 -8.73
CA ILE A 203 -4.00 12.37 -9.22
C ILE A 203 -3.46 12.77 -10.60
N GLU A 204 -4.34 13.21 -11.50
CA GLU A 204 -3.99 13.73 -12.81
C GLU A 204 -3.01 14.91 -12.71
N GLY A 205 -3.31 15.92 -11.89
CA GLY A 205 -2.46 17.08 -11.67
C GLY A 205 -1.05 16.71 -11.18
N ARG A 206 -0.93 15.70 -10.30
CA ARG A 206 0.38 15.19 -9.85
C ARG A 206 1.14 14.49 -10.97
N CYS A 207 0.45 13.74 -11.83
CA CYS A 207 1.08 13.10 -12.99
C CYS A 207 1.51 14.10 -14.05
N LEU A 208 0.73 15.15 -14.31
CA LEU A 208 1.04 16.19 -15.30
C LEU A 208 2.20 17.09 -14.87
N THR A 209 2.30 17.41 -13.58
CA THR A 209 3.34 18.29 -13.05
C THR A 209 4.58 17.55 -12.55
N GLY A 210 4.50 16.23 -12.33
CA GLY A 210 5.53 15.46 -11.63
C GLY A 210 5.61 15.78 -10.13
N ARG A 211 4.70 16.61 -9.59
CA ARG A 211 4.73 17.06 -8.21
C ARG A 211 3.90 16.15 -7.31
N THR A 212 4.60 15.52 -6.38
CA THR A 212 4.07 14.66 -5.31
C THR A 212 4.57 15.21 -3.98
N GLY A 213 4.05 14.70 -2.85
CA GLY A 213 4.60 15.05 -1.53
C GLY A 213 6.10 14.82 -1.42
N ALA A 214 6.60 13.72 -1.99
CA ALA A 214 8.02 13.39 -1.94
C ALA A 214 8.86 14.31 -2.84
N THR A 215 8.41 14.57 -4.07
CA THR A 215 9.16 15.44 -4.99
C THR A 215 9.15 16.90 -4.50
N TRP A 216 8.03 17.41 -4.01
CA TRP A 216 7.96 18.75 -3.41
C TRP A 216 8.92 18.91 -2.23
N GLN A 217 8.93 17.97 -1.27
CA GLN A 217 9.84 18.06 -0.11
C GLN A 217 11.32 18.07 -0.54
N VAL A 218 11.69 17.24 -1.52
CA VAL A 218 13.07 17.17 -2.03
C VAL A 218 13.45 18.46 -2.77
N GLU A 219 12.56 18.96 -3.63
CA GLU A 219 12.76 20.20 -4.37
C GLU A 219 12.87 21.40 -3.43
N ARG A 220 12.00 21.49 -2.43
CA ARG A 220 11.99 22.59 -1.45
C ARG A 220 13.28 22.65 -0.63
N VAL A 221 13.75 21.50 -0.13
CA VAL A 221 15.03 21.42 0.60
C VAL A 221 16.21 21.81 -0.29
N ARG A 222 16.20 21.41 -1.57
CA ARG A 222 17.25 21.79 -2.54
C ARG A 222 17.23 23.27 -2.86
N ALA A 223 16.04 23.86 -3.04
CA ALA A 223 15.86 25.27 -3.36
C ALA A 223 16.30 26.19 -2.23
N GLN A 224 16.07 25.80 -0.97
CA GLN A 224 16.55 26.56 0.19
C GLN A 224 18.08 26.67 0.23
N GLY A 225 18.79 25.60 -0.15
CA GLY A 225 20.25 25.53 -0.11
C GLY A 225 20.80 25.68 1.32
N GLY A 226 22.12 25.92 1.43
CA GLY A 226 22.77 26.18 2.71
C GLY A 226 22.87 24.95 3.63
N ASP A 227 22.74 25.18 4.93
CA ASP A 227 22.79 24.11 5.93
C ASP A 227 21.61 23.15 5.79
N ARG A 228 21.91 21.86 5.76
CA ARG A 228 20.89 20.82 5.53
C ARG A 228 19.87 20.74 6.65
N HIS A 229 20.29 20.93 7.90
CA HIS A 229 19.38 20.85 9.04
C HIS A 229 18.38 22.01 9.00
N GLU A 230 18.87 23.23 8.73
CA GLU A 230 17.99 24.38 8.57
C GLU A 230 17.07 24.25 7.36
N ALA A 231 17.56 23.72 6.24
CA ALA A 231 16.72 23.48 5.07
C ALA A 231 15.58 22.48 5.33
N LEU A 232 15.86 21.40 6.08
CA LEU A 232 14.84 20.45 6.52
C LEU A 232 13.84 21.08 7.49
N ARG A 233 14.33 21.89 8.45
CA ARG A 233 13.49 22.60 9.41
C ARG A 233 12.54 23.57 8.69
N ALA A 234 13.07 24.42 7.81
CA ALA A 234 12.29 25.38 7.04
C ALA A 234 11.24 24.70 6.16
N MET A 235 11.62 23.65 5.41
CA MET A 235 10.69 22.86 4.61
C MET A 235 9.59 22.23 5.48
N THR A 236 9.92 21.72 6.67
CA THR A 236 8.93 21.10 7.56
C THR A 236 7.91 22.11 8.08
N LEU A 237 8.36 23.31 8.46
CA LEU A 237 7.47 24.39 8.89
C LEU A 237 6.51 24.80 7.76
N GLU A 238 7.03 25.00 6.55
CA GLU A 238 6.21 25.35 5.39
C GLU A 238 5.24 24.22 5.02
N TYR A 239 5.68 22.96 5.09
CA TYR A 239 4.83 21.80 4.84
C TYR A 239 3.64 21.75 5.80
N ILE A 240 3.85 22.07 7.08
CA ILE A 240 2.78 22.12 8.09
C ILE A 240 1.75 23.20 7.72
N GLU A 241 2.21 24.41 7.36
CA GLU A 241 1.33 25.50 6.94
C GLU A 241 0.52 25.12 5.71
N ARG A 242 1.18 24.59 4.67
CA ARG A 242 0.52 24.17 3.42
C ARG A 242 -0.43 22.99 3.64
N MET A 243 -0.09 22.04 4.51
CA MET A 243 -0.99 20.92 4.87
C MET A 243 -2.34 21.43 5.38
N HIS A 244 -2.34 22.48 6.21
CA HIS A 244 -3.55 23.07 6.75
C HIS A 244 -4.41 23.83 5.72
N THR A 245 -3.83 24.26 4.58
CA THR A 245 -4.62 24.85 3.48
C THR A 245 -5.55 23.85 2.81
N ASN A 246 -5.21 22.56 2.90
CA ASN A 246 -5.87 21.46 2.20
C ASN A 246 -5.85 21.59 0.66
N GLU A 247 -5.01 22.48 0.11
CA GLU A 247 -4.76 22.58 -1.33
C GLU A 247 -3.90 21.39 -1.81
N PRO A 248 -4.22 20.75 -2.94
CA PRO A 248 -3.48 19.60 -3.42
C PRO A 248 -2.00 19.90 -3.68
N VAL A 249 -1.09 18.99 -3.30
CA VAL A 249 0.37 19.26 -3.41
C VAL A 249 0.86 19.65 -4.80
N HIS A 250 0.19 19.22 -5.86
CA HIS A 250 0.58 19.59 -7.22
C HIS A 250 0.45 21.09 -7.52
N THR A 251 -0.35 21.83 -6.75
CA THR A 251 -0.55 23.28 -6.89
C THR A 251 0.44 24.10 -6.06
N TRP A 252 1.27 23.46 -5.23
CA TRP A 252 2.20 24.17 -4.37
C TRP A 252 3.44 24.63 -5.15
N ASP A 253 3.86 25.86 -4.88
CA ASP A 253 5.14 26.39 -5.36
C ASP A 253 6.33 25.78 -4.60
N VAL A 254 7.52 25.87 -5.20
CA VAL A 254 8.81 25.40 -4.65
C VAL A 254 9.68 26.58 -4.24
#